data_AF-A0A969ZNS5-F1
#
_entry.id   AF-A0A969ZNS5-F1
#
_cell.length_a   1.000
_cell.length_b   1.000
_cell.length_c   1.000
_cell.angle_alpha   90.00
_cell.angle_beta   90.00
_cell.angle_gamma   90.00
#
_symmetry.space_group_name_H-M   'P 1'
#
loop_
_entity.id
_entity.type
_entity.pdbx_description
1 polymer ?
#
loop_
_entity_poly.entity_id
_entity_poly.type
_entity_poly.pdbx_seq_one_letter_code
_entity_poly.pdbx_strand_id
1 'polypeptide(L)'
;RSNEANSISPDAFVSVHANSATVTSAAGIETFYYTNEDKPLAEELQSKLISYTGAVNRNTKYESYYVLKNTKVPSALVEVGFVSNANEAEKLKNESYQEKLINANVDAIVNYLNKNVSLSNKLISSTRISGINRYETSYKVFNQGWESSEYAVIVYGLDYPDALCATPLAAKYNAPIILAQNKRLTEQQDLVNILKEKGVKQVFIAGGTGIIPSSFEGDLKKLGISSKRLGGKDRYETSVAIAKELSSNTGEISLASGLGFADGLSISSIAGKRNMAVLLTGKDKLPKSVADYIKNSNINKTYIIGQTGVISDNVSKAVPNPERLGGANRFDTNKVVFDKFKTDINLENLYIASGLDFPDALSGSALAAKGSNFVVLSNLDVAENSIKELIKNNKAEIRSVYVLGGNSIVKDLTLNKLGIK
;
A
#
# COMPACT_ATOMS: atom_id res chain seq x y z
N ARG A 1 16.77 17.65 17.03
CA ARG A 1 16.34 16.69 18.08
C ARG A 1 14.85 16.80 18.35
N SER A 2 14.32 17.82 19.03
CA SER A 2 12.87 17.92 19.31
C SER A 2 11.98 18.05 18.06
N ASN A 3 12.34 18.89 17.08
CA ASN A 3 11.57 19.01 15.83
C ASN A 3 11.48 17.70 15.04
N GLU A 4 12.58 16.95 14.99
CA GLU A 4 12.67 15.65 14.33
C GLU A 4 11.84 14.60 15.07
N ALA A 5 11.99 14.51 16.39
CA ALA A 5 11.17 13.63 17.23
C ALA A 5 9.67 13.93 17.04
N ASN A 6 9.27 15.21 17.04
CA ASN A 6 7.89 15.61 16.83
C ASN A 6 7.36 15.27 15.42
N SER A 7 8.22 15.21 14.40
CA SER A 7 7.84 14.80 13.05
C SER A 7 7.61 13.29 12.92
N ILE A 8 8.34 12.50 13.71
CA ILE A 8 8.23 11.04 13.76
C ILE A 8 7.05 10.64 14.67
N SER A 9 6.79 11.41 15.72
CA SER A 9 5.79 11.16 16.77
C SER A 9 5.98 9.80 17.47
N PRO A 10 7.16 9.51 18.07
CA PRO A 10 7.41 8.25 18.75
C PRO A 10 6.64 8.17 20.08
N ASP A 11 6.48 6.97 20.64
CA ASP A 11 5.80 6.79 21.94
C ASP A 11 6.59 7.36 23.14
N ALA A 12 7.92 7.51 22.98
CA ALA A 12 8.81 8.10 23.97
C ALA A 12 10.06 8.70 23.29
N PHE A 13 10.69 9.68 23.93
CA PHE A 13 11.93 10.30 23.47
C PHE A 13 13.00 10.31 24.57
N VAL A 14 14.21 9.86 24.25
CA VAL A 14 15.35 9.86 25.20
C VAL A 14 16.54 10.57 24.55
N SER A 15 17.09 11.57 25.24
CA SER A 15 18.31 12.27 24.84
C SER A 15 19.46 11.86 25.76
N VAL A 16 20.47 11.17 25.22
CA VAL A 16 21.62 10.68 26.00
C VAL A 16 22.80 11.65 25.88
N HIS A 17 23.33 12.07 27.02
CA HIS A 17 24.36 13.10 27.17
C HIS A 17 25.45 12.63 28.14
N ALA A 18 26.62 13.26 28.06
CA ALA A 18 27.67 13.15 29.07
C ALA A 18 27.93 14.54 29.64
N ASN A 19 27.88 14.65 30.96
CA ASN A 19 27.83 15.91 31.68
C ASN A 19 29.22 16.50 31.87
N SER A 20 29.29 17.78 32.25
CA SER A 20 30.53 18.44 32.65
C SER A 20 30.24 19.41 33.79
N ALA A 21 31.17 19.48 34.74
CA ALA A 21 31.09 20.39 35.88
C ALA A 21 32.43 21.06 36.14
N THR A 22 32.41 22.25 36.72
CA THR A 22 33.62 22.97 37.16
C THR A 22 34.37 22.22 38.27
N VAL A 23 33.65 21.47 39.10
CA VAL A 23 34.21 20.61 40.13
C VAL A 23 34.52 19.24 39.53
N THR A 24 35.81 18.89 39.45
CA THR A 24 36.30 17.65 38.83
C THR A 24 36.00 16.38 39.63
N SER A 25 35.56 16.51 40.89
CA SER A 25 35.10 15.38 41.71
C SER A 25 33.64 15.00 41.46
N ALA A 26 32.88 15.76 40.66
CA ALA A 26 31.52 15.40 40.28
C ALA A 26 31.50 14.04 39.57
N ALA A 27 30.58 13.16 39.96
CA ALA A 27 30.47 11.81 39.42
C ALA A 27 29.04 11.29 39.53
N GLY A 28 28.71 10.27 38.72
CA GLY A 28 27.41 9.60 38.75
C GLY A 28 26.47 10.00 37.63
N ILE A 29 25.29 9.38 37.64
CA ILE A 29 24.25 9.49 36.61
C ILE A 29 23.06 10.27 37.16
N GLU A 30 22.53 11.19 36.37
CA GLU A 30 21.27 11.90 36.62
C GLU A 30 20.39 11.91 35.37
N THR A 31 19.07 11.91 35.59
CA THR A 31 18.09 11.93 34.51
C THR A 31 17.10 13.06 34.73
N PHE A 32 16.82 13.83 33.70
CA PHE A 32 15.98 15.01 33.75
C PHE A 32 14.65 14.79 33.02
N TYR A 33 13.59 15.39 33.56
CA TYR A 33 12.24 15.40 33.01
C TYR A 33 11.63 16.81 33.10
N TYR A 34 10.60 17.11 32.31
CA TYR A 34 9.96 18.44 32.32
C TYR A 34 8.53 18.41 32.87
N THR A 35 7.73 17.38 32.56
CA THR A 35 6.34 17.27 33.01
C THR A 35 6.15 16.08 33.96
N ASN A 36 5.02 16.03 34.65
CA ASN A 36 4.66 14.86 35.45
C ASN A 36 4.42 13.61 34.58
N GLU A 37 4.10 13.78 33.30
CA GLU A 37 3.91 12.71 32.32
C GLU A 37 5.26 12.10 31.87
N ASP A 38 6.32 12.91 31.85
CA ASP A 38 7.69 12.49 31.53
C ASP A 38 8.35 11.68 32.66
N LYS A 39 7.97 12.00 33.91
CA LYS A 39 8.63 11.51 35.12
C LYS A 39 8.76 9.98 35.19
N PRO A 40 7.74 9.15 34.84
CA PRO A 40 7.88 7.71 34.92
C PRO A 40 8.93 7.13 33.96
N LEU A 41 9.12 7.75 32.78
CA LEU A 41 10.19 7.36 31.85
C LEU A 41 11.57 7.66 32.44
N ALA A 42 11.74 8.87 33.00
CA ALA A 42 12.99 9.28 33.65
C ALA A 42 13.35 8.39 34.85
N GLU A 43 12.37 7.99 35.66
CA GLU A 43 12.57 7.12 36.83
C GLU A 43 12.98 5.70 36.45
N GLU A 44 12.37 5.12 35.42
CA GLU A 44 12.74 3.78 34.92
C GLU A 44 14.16 3.80 34.33
N LEU A 45 14.50 4.84 33.55
CA LEU A 45 15.85 5.06 33.01
C LEU A 45 16.89 5.16 34.13
N GLN A 46 16.67 6.06 35.10
CA GLN A 46 17.58 6.26 36.22
C GLN A 46 17.79 4.95 37.00
N SER A 47 16.71 4.24 37.33
CA SER A 47 16.76 2.99 38.09
C SER A 47 17.60 1.92 37.38
N LYS A 48 17.35 1.69 36.09
CA LYS A 48 18.09 0.68 35.31
C LYS A 48 19.55 1.04 35.10
N LEU A 49 19.84 2.31 34.82
CA LEU A 49 21.21 2.78 34.64
C LEU A 49 22.06 2.55 35.88
N ILE A 50 21.53 2.88 37.06
CA ILE A 50 22.23 2.63 38.33
C ILE A 50 22.40 1.14 38.58
N SER A 51 21.36 0.34 38.35
CA SER A 51 21.41 -1.11 38.53
C SER A 51 22.48 -1.79 37.65
N TYR A 52 22.68 -1.33 36.42
CA TYR A 52 23.59 -1.99 35.46
C TYR A 52 25.03 -1.51 35.63
N THR A 53 25.21 -0.25 36.00
CA THR A 53 26.53 0.39 36.03
C THR A 53 27.15 0.43 37.42
N GLY A 54 26.34 0.40 38.48
CA GLY A 54 26.79 0.66 39.86
C GLY A 54 27.26 2.10 40.08
N ALA A 55 26.94 3.04 39.17
CA ALA A 55 27.33 4.43 39.29
C ALA A 55 26.66 5.12 40.48
N VAL A 56 27.21 6.26 40.90
CA VAL A 56 26.60 7.10 41.94
C VAL A 56 25.24 7.60 41.44
N ASN A 57 24.18 7.32 42.21
CA ASN A 57 22.82 7.74 41.87
C ASN A 57 22.58 9.20 42.27
N ARG A 58 22.41 10.08 41.28
CA ARG A 58 22.09 11.51 41.49
C ARG A 58 20.60 11.82 41.33
N ASN A 59 19.77 10.78 41.23
CA ASN A 59 18.32 10.78 41.12
C ASN A 59 17.77 11.46 39.85
N THR A 60 16.46 11.41 39.70
CA THR A 60 15.73 12.16 38.68
C THR A 60 15.46 13.59 39.12
N LYS A 61 15.44 14.53 38.18
CA LYS A 61 15.27 15.97 38.46
C LYS A 61 14.33 16.63 37.45
N TYR A 62 13.52 17.56 37.94
CA TYR A 62 12.78 18.47 37.05
C TYR A 62 13.77 19.48 36.45
N GLU A 63 13.75 19.65 35.13
CA GLU A 63 14.48 20.72 34.45
C GLU A 63 13.77 21.24 33.20
N SER A 64 14.00 22.51 32.89
CA SER A 64 13.36 23.21 31.76
C SER A 64 14.25 23.26 30.50
N TYR A 65 15.00 22.19 30.22
CA TYR A 65 15.82 22.12 29.02
C TYR A 65 14.97 22.19 27.75
N TYR A 66 15.48 22.91 26.74
CA TYR A 66 14.76 23.15 25.49
C TYR A 66 14.27 21.85 24.83
N VAL A 67 15.10 20.80 24.85
CA VAL A 67 14.75 19.51 24.23
C VAL A 67 13.59 18.83 24.93
N LEU A 68 13.48 18.94 26.26
CA LEU A 68 12.38 18.36 27.03
C LEU A 68 11.12 19.18 26.85
N LYS A 69 11.22 20.52 27.01
CA LYS A 69 10.07 21.44 26.90
C LYS A 69 9.39 21.43 25.53
N ASN A 70 10.14 21.17 24.46
CA ASN A 70 9.62 21.24 23.09
C ASN A 70 9.39 19.87 22.45
N THR A 71 9.50 18.77 23.20
CA THR A 71 9.12 17.44 22.72
C THR A 71 7.67 17.15 23.11
N LYS A 72 6.84 16.70 22.17
CA LYS A 72 5.39 16.55 22.33
C LYS A 72 4.94 15.20 22.89
N VAL A 73 5.89 14.35 23.23
CA VAL A 73 5.69 12.99 23.75
C VAL A 73 6.53 12.83 25.02
N PRO A 74 6.26 11.83 25.88
CA PRO A 74 7.03 11.60 27.09
C PRO A 74 8.54 11.60 26.81
N SER A 75 9.29 12.45 27.52
CA SER A 75 10.68 12.76 27.21
C SER A 75 11.61 12.78 28.42
N ALA A 76 12.81 12.24 28.26
CA ALA A 76 13.84 12.28 29.29
C ALA A 76 15.22 12.63 28.70
N LEU A 77 16.05 13.31 29.50
CA LEU A 77 17.45 13.56 29.19
C LEU A 77 18.31 12.85 30.22
N VAL A 78 19.16 11.93 29.78
CA VAL A 78 20.05 11.15 30.64
C VAL A 78 21.45 11.73 30.54
N GLU A 79 22.04 12.08 31.68
CA GLU A 79 23.47 12.37 31.82
C GLU A 79 24.18 11.13 32.36
N VAL A 80 24.96 10.44 31.51
CA VAL A 80 25.52 9.10 31.80
C VAL A 80 26.82 9.13 32.63
N GLY A 81 27.29 10.30 33.04
CA GLY A 81 28.54 10.50 33.78
C GLY A 81 29.14 11.88 33.50
N PHE A 82 30.24 12.23 34.17
CA PHE A 82 30.89 13.54 34.04
C PHE A 82 32.22 13.45 33.28
N VAL A 83 32.31 14.02 32.08
CA VAL A 83 33.56 14.06 31.30
C VAL A 83 34.65 14.92 31.95
N SER A 84 34.27 15.83 32.85
CA SER A 84 35.21 16.63 33.65
C SER A 84 35.88 15.85 34.78
N ASN A 85 35.41 14.63 35.08
CA ASN A 85 36.01 13.73 36.04
C ASN A 85 36.84 12.67 35.30
N ALA A 86 38.15 12.64 35.54
CA ALA A 86 39.06 11.76 34.81
C ALA A 86 38.68 10.27 34.90
N ASN A 87 38.21 9.81 36.07
CA ASN A 87 37.80 8.41 36.26
C ASN A 87 36.52 8.08 35.49
N GLU A 88 35.55 8.99 35.48
CA GLU A 88 34.30 8.80 34.74
C GLU A 88 34.54 8.89 33.22
N ALA A 89 35.39 9.83 32.77
CA ALA A 89 35.79 9.94 31.37
C ALA A 89 36.47 8.65 30.87
N GLU A 90 37.32 8.01 31.70
CA GLU A 90 37.94 6.73 31.37
C GLU A 90 36.91 5.60 31.22
N LYS A 91 35.91 5.55 32.12
CA LYS A 91 34.79 4.60 32.01
C LYS A 91 33.95 4.84 30.75
N LEU A 92 33.63 6.09 30.43
CA LEU A 92 32.80 6.44 29.27
C LEU A 92 33.46 6.08 27.93
N LYS A 93 34.80 5.91 27.90
CA LYS A 93 35.54 5.40 26.73
C LYS A 93 35.57 3.86 26.66
N ASN A 94 35.22 3.16 27.74
CA ASN A 94 35.31 1.71 27.80
C ASN A 94 34.06 1.04 27.18
N GLU A 95 34.27 0.17 26.19
CA GLU A 95 33.19 -0.49 25.45
C GLU A 95 32.24 -1.31 26.35
N SER A 96 32.78 -2.06 27.32
CA SER A 96 31.94 -2.85 28.25
C SER A 96 31.07 -1.96 29.14
N TYR A 97 31.56 -0.78 29.51
CA TYR A 97 30.76 0.20 30.24
C TYR A 97 29.70 0.86 29.35
N GLN A 98 30.03 1.18 28.11
CA GLN A 98 29.05 1.68 27.13
C GLN A 98 27.94 0.65 26.86
N GLU A 99 28.28 -0.63 26.76
CA GLU A 99 27.29 -1.70 26.59
C GLU A 99 26.33 -1.79 27.79
N LYS A 100 26.83 -1.62 29.01
CA LYS A 100 25.98 -1.52 30.21
C LYS A 100 25.00 -0.33 30.12
N LEU A 101 25.47 0.83 29.68
CA LEU A 101 24.63 2.01 29.50
C LEU A 101 23.56 1.78 28.42
N ILE A 102 23.93 1.19 27.28
CA ILE A 102 23.01 0.89 26.17
C ILE A 102 21.92 -0.08 26.64
N ASN A 103 22.31 -1.22 27.23
CA ASN A 103 21.38 -2.24 27.67
C ASN A 103 20.43 -1.71 28.76
N ALA A 104 20.94 -0.89 29.68
CA ALA A 104 20.12 -0.24 30.69
C ALA A 104 19.08 0.71 30.10
N ASN A 105 19.46 1.53 29.11
CA ASN A 105 18.53 2.42 28.41
C ASN A 105 17.46 1.62 27.65
N VAL A 106 17.86 0.57 26.92
CA VAL A 106 16.95 -0.29 26.16
C VAL A 106 15.94 -0.95 27.10
N ASP A 107 16.39 -1.59 28.17
CA ASP A 107 15.50 -2.27 29.11
C ASP A 107 14.56 -1.30 29.83
N ALA A 108 15.04 -0.11 30.17
CA ALA A 108 14.19 0.93 30.76
C ALA A 108 13.10 1.40 29.78
N ILE A 109 13.45 1.68 28.53
CA ILE A 109 12.49 2.10 27.51
C ILE A 109 11.45 1.00 27.28
N VAL A 110 11.88 -0.25 27.11
CA VAL A 110 10.97 -1.40 26.92
C VAL A 110 10.03 -1.54 28.12
N ASN A 111 10.54 -1.46 29.35
CA ASN A 111 9.72 -1.54 30.55
C ASN A 111 8.71 -0.40 30.67
N TYR A 112 9.16 0.83 30.39
CA TYR A 112 8.29 2.00 30.39
C TYR A 112 7.14 1.82 29.38
N LEU A 113 7.47 1.43 28.15
CA LEU A 113 6.48 1.20 27.10
C LEU A 113 5.49 0.11 27.49
N ASN A 114 5.95 -1.03 28.02
CA ASN A 114 5.07 -2.13 28.45
C ASN A 114 4.09 -1.73 29.57
N LYS A 115 4.49 -0.82 30.46
CA LYS A 115 3.66 -0.37 31.59
C LYS A 115 2.71 0.77 31.23
N ASN A 116 3.15 1.68 30.36
CA ASN A 116 2.50 2.99 30.18
C ASN A 116 1.92 3.19 28.78
N VAL A 117 2.32 2.36 27.81
CA VAL A 117 1.78 2.39 26.45
C VAL A 117 0.88 1.18 26.28
N SER A 118 -0.42 1.44 26.15
CA SER A 118 -1.36 0.41 25.79
C SER A 118 -1.10 -0.02 24.35
N LEU A 119 -0.60 -1.26 24.16
CA LEU A 119 -0.61 -1.97 22.88
C LEU A 119 -2.06 -2.33 22.46
N SER A 120 -3.02 -1.42 22.61
CA SER A 120 -4.41 -1.57 22.17
C SER A 120 -4.55 -1.52 20.64
N ASN A 121 -3.47 -1.20 19.94
CA ASN A 121 -3.37 -1.42 18.52
C ASN A 121 -3.20 -2.92 18.27
N LYS A 122 -4.31 -3.66 18.17
CA LYS A 122 -4.35 -4.91 17.40
C LYS A 122 -3.67 -4.60 16.07
N LEU A 123 -2.44 -5.06 15.90
CA LEU A 123 -1.73 -4.92 14.65
C LEU A 123 -2.55 -5.70 13.62
N ILE A 124 -2.90 -5.06 12.53
CA ILE A 124 -3.63 -5.73 11.47
C ILE A 124 -2.65 -6.73 10.87
N SER A 125 -2.98 -8.02 10.96
CA SER A 125 -2.13 -9.04 10.35
C SER A 125 -2.23 -8.95 8.84
N SER A 126 -1.08 -9.05 8.18
CA SER A 126 -0.99 -9.13 6.74
C SER A 126 -0.59 -10.50 6.24
N THR A 127 -1.10 -10.85 5.06
CA THR A 127 -0.66 -12.01 4.26
C THR A 127 -0.16 -11.51 2.92
N ARG A 128 1.07 -11.86 2.55
CA ARG A 128 1.64 -11.48 1.26
C ARG A 128 1.30 -12.52 0.20
N ILE A 129 0.76 -12.06 -0.93
CA ILE A 129 0.48 -12.85 -2.13
C ILE A 129 1.48 -12.41 -3.19
N SER A 130 2.55 -13.18 -3.36
CA SER A 130 3.64 -12.84 -4.28
C SER A 130 4.33 -14.08 -4.83
N GLY A 131 4.79 -14.00 -6.07
CA GLY A 131 5.78 -14.92 -6.64
C GLY A 131 7.13 -14.24 -6.90
N ILE A 132 8.06 -14.96 -7.53
CA ILE A 132 9.39 -14.41 -7.89
C ILE A 132 9.31 -13.32 -8.96
N ASN A 133 8.19 -13.25 -9.69
CA ASN A 133 7.92 -12.27 -10.72
C ASN A 133 6.40 -12.02 -10.84
N ARG A 134 6.02 -11.02 -11.65
CA ARG A 134 4.62 -10.62 -11.89
C ARG A 134 3.71 -11.75 -12.37
N TYR A 135 4.23 -12.66 -13.21
CA TYR A 135 3.45 -13.77 -13.75
C TYR A 135 3.09 -14.74 -12.63
N GLU A 136 4.09 -15.13 -11.84
CA GLU A 136 3.87 -16.01 -10.68
C GLU A 136 2.98 -15.34 -9.62
N THR A 137 3.15 -14.03 -9.34
CA THR A 137 2.21 -13.31 -8.47
C THR A 137 0.77 -13.44 -8.96
N SER A 138 0.52 -13.30 -10.27
CA SER A 138 -0.84 -13.48 -10.82
C SER A 138 -1.37 -14.91 -10.63
N TYR A 139 -0.51 -15.93 -10.67
CA TYR A 139 -0.88 -17.32 -10.38
C TYR A 139 -1.19 -17.52 -8.89
N LYS A 140 -0.42 -16.90 -7.99
CA LYS A 140 -0.68 -16.92 -6.54
C LYS A 140 -2.00 -16.22 -6.20
N VAL A 141 -2.32 -15.12 -6.88
CA VAL A 141 -3.63 -14.44 -6.76
C VAL A 141 -4.76 -15.38 -7.21
N PHE A 142 -4.59 -16.10 -8.32
CA PHE A 142 -5.57 -17.09 -8.76
C PHE A 142 -5.76 -18.20 -7.71
N ASN A 143 -4.67 -18.75 -7.17
CA ASN A 143 -4.74 -19.77 -6.13
C ASN A 143 -5.40 -19.28 -4.83
N GLN A 144 -5.13 -18.04 -4.42
CA GLN A 144 -5.74 -17.44 -3.24
C GLN A 144 -7.24 -17.22 -3.43
N GLY A 145 -7.64 -16.79 -4.61
CA GLY A 145 -9.00 -16.35 -4.88
C GLY A 145 -9.95 -17.45 -5.32
N TRP A 146 -9.46 -18.53 -5.93
CA TRP A 146 -10.30 -19.52 -6.58
C TRP A 146 -9.74 -20.93 -6.41
N GLU A 147 -10.58 -21.84 -5.91
CA GLU A 147 -10.31 -23.28 -5.96
C GLU A 147 -10.29 -23.77 -7.41
N SER A 148 -11.28 -23.35 -8.20
CA SER A 148 -11.40 -23.54 -9.64
C SER A 148 -12.07 -22.32 -10.29
N SER A 149 -11.94 -22.17 -11.62
CA SER A 149 -12.73 -21.20 -12.38
C SER A 149 -12.90 -21.66 -13.83
N GLU A 150 -14.13 -21.59 -14.33
CA GLU A 150 -14.45 -21.90 -15.73
C GLU A 150 -13.87 -20.85 -16.70
N TYR A 151 -13.70 -19.61 -16.22
CA TYR A 151 -13.28 -18.47 -17.02
C TYR A 151 -11.93 -17.93 -16.52
N ALA A 152 -11.12 -17.38 -17.42
CA ALA A 152 -9.96 -16.57 -17.05
C ALA A 152 -9.84 -15.36 -18.00
N VAL A 153 -9.33 -14.25 -17.48
CA VAL A 153 -8.96 -13.09 -18.31
C VAL A 153 -7.44 -13.04 -18.43
N ILE A 154 -6.94 -13.17 -19.66
CA ILE A 154 -5.51 -13.10 -19.98
C ILE A 154 -5.17 -11.70 -20.48
N VAL A 155 -4.15 -11.11 -19.89
CA VAL A 155 -3.63 -9.79 -20.23
C VAL A 155 -2.13 -9.84 -20.43
N TYR A 156 -1.57 -8.89 -21.17
CA TYR A 156 -0.12 -8.81 -21.35
C TYR A 156 0.57 -8.32 -20.07
N GLY A 157 1.67 -8.98 -19.68
CA GLY A 157 2.33 -8.69 -18.41
C GLY A 157 3.30 -7.50 -18.42
N LEU A 158 3.69 -6.98 -19.58
CA LEU A 158 4.70 -5.91 -19.67
C LEU A 158 4.13 -4.54 -20.08
N ASP A 159 2.85 -4.46 -20.40
CA ASP A 159 2.14 -3.19 -20.61
C ASP A 159 0.76 -3.25 -19.94
N TYR A 160 0.22 -2.11 -19.55
CA TYR A 160 -0.96 -1.98 -18.70
C TYR A 160 -2.29 -1.59 -19.38
N PRO A 161 -2.34 -0.81 -20.47
CA PRO A 161 -3.56 -0.12 -20.88
C PRO A 161 -4.73 -1.07 -21.18
N ASP A 162 -4.46 -2.15 -21.91
CA ASP A 162 -5.48 -3.15 -22.26
C ASP A 162 -6.01 -3.89 -21.01
N ALA A 163 -5.18 -3.98 -19.98
CA ALA A 163 -5.49 -4.71 -18.76
C ALA A 163 -6.27 -3.86 -17.74
N LEU A 164 -6.08 -2.53 -17.70
CA LEU A 164 -6.76 -1.64 -16.75
C LEU A 164 -8.29 -1.76 -16.76
N CYS A 165 -8.84 -2.17 -17.91
CA CYS A 165 -10.28 -2.28 -18.12
C CYS A 165 -10.83 -3.68 -17.86
N ALA A 166 -9.97 -4.65 -17.52
CA ALA A 166 -10.33 -6.06 -17.42
C ALA A 166 -11.08 -6.43 -16.13
N THR A 167 -10.89 -5.69 -15.03
CA THR A 167 -11.45 -6.04 -13.71
C THR A 167 -12.98 -6.15 -13.68
N PRO A 168 -13.75 -5.24 -14.30
CA PRO A 168 -15.20 -5.42 -14.44
C PRO A 168 -15.59 -6.72 -15.13
N LEU A 169 -14.91 -7.05 -16.23
CA LEU A 169 -15.18 -8.28 -16.97
C LEU A 169 -14.81 -9.51 -16.14
N ALA A 170 -13.65 -9.49 -15.50
CA ALA A 170 -13.21 -10.55 -14.61
C ALA A 170 -14.21 -10.78 -13.46
N ALA A 171 -14.71 -9.71 -12.84
CA ALA A 171 -15.73 -9.79 -11.80
C ALA A 171 -17.05 -10.39 -12.32
N LYS A 172 -17.54 -9.95 -13.49
CA LYS A 172 -18.77 -10.48 -14.13
C LYS A 172 -18.72 -12.00 -14.31
N TYR A 173 -17.56 -12.53 -14.71
CA TYR A 173 -17.38 -13.97 -14.95
C TYR A 173 -16.79 -14.73 -13.76
N ASN A 174 -16.64 -14.08 -12.59
CA ASN A 174 -15.95 -14.64 -11.42
C ASN A 174 -14.60 -15.30 -11.80
N ALA A 175 -13.82 -14.57 -12.60
CA ALA A 175 -12.59 -15.04 -13.22
C ALA A 175 -11.36 -14.34 -12.64
N PRO A 176 -10.20 -15.00 -12.56
CA PRO A 176 -8.93 -14.33 -12.30
C PRO A 176 -8.48 -13.49 -13.49
N ILE A 177 -7.64 -12.49 -13.21
CA ILE A 177 -6.79 -11.85 -14.22
C ILE A 177 -5.41 -12.47 -14.13
N ILE A 178 -4.94 -13.06 -15.22
CA ILE A 178 -3.66 -13.77 -15.30
C ILE A 178 -2.77 -13.10 -16.35
N LEU A 179 -1.51 -12.85 -16.00
CA LEU A 179 -0.56 -12.21 -16.90
C LEU A 179 0.07 -13.23 -17.86
N ALA A 180 0.25 -12.84 -19.11
CA ALA A 180 0.95 -13.63 -20.13
C ALA A 180 2.07 -12.82 -20.81
N GLN A 181 3.06 -13.54 -21.34
CA GLN A 181 4.13 -13.01 -22.17
C GLN A 181 3.69 -12.96 -23.65
N ASN A 182 4.38 -12.12 -24.43
CA ASN A 182 4.24 -12.07 -25.88
C ASN A 182 4.96 -13.27 -26.53
N LYS A 183 4.45 -14.46 -26.24
CA LYS A 183 4.97 -15.76 -26.64
C LYS A 183 3.80 -16.70 -26.88
N ARG A 184 4.08 -17.87 -27.44
CA ARG A 184 3.10 -18.96 -27.49
C ARG A 184 2.69 -19.38 -26.08
N LEU A 185 1.51 -19.97 -25.94
CA LEU A 185 1.09 -20.52 -24.66
C LEU A 185 1.95 -21.74 -24.27
N THR A 186 2.35 -22.57 -25.24
CA THR A 186 3.20 -23.75 -24.99
C THR A 186 4.60 -23.41 -24.50
N GLU A 187 5.04 -22.16 -24.62
CA GLU A 187 6.32 -21.65 -24.09
C GLU A 187 6.19 -21.11 -22.66
N GLN A 188 5.00 -21.18 -22.08
CA GLN A 188 4.66 -20.64 -20.76
C GLN A 188 4.03 -21.75 -19.90
N GLN A 189 4.85 -22.73 -19.52
CA GLN A 189 4.37 -23.98 -18.92
C GLN A 189 3.57 -23.77 -17.63
N ASP A 190 3.97 -22.84 -16.77
CA ASP A 190 3.23 -22.54 -15.53
C ASP A 190 1.82 -22.00 -15.82
N LEU A 191 1.67 -21.19 -16.87
CA LEU A 191 0.37 -20.70 -17.31
C LEU A 191 -0.49 -21.85 -17.85
N VAL A 192 0.08 -22.75 -18.65
CA VAL A 192 -0.60 -23.97 -19.11
C VAL A 192 -1.08 -24.81 -17.93
N ASN A 193 -0.21 -25.01 -16.95
CA ASN A 193 -0.48 -25.84 -15.78
C ASN A 193 -1.64 -25.27 -14.96
N ILE A 194 -1.59 -23.98 -14.62
CA ILE A 194 -2.64 -23.37 -13.78
C ILE A 194 -3.99 -23.32 -14.50
N LEU A 195 -4.02 -23.06 -15.81
CA LEU A 195 -5.28 -23.10 -16.58
C LEU A 195 -5.92 -24.49 -16.55
N LYS A 196 -5.12 -25.57 -16.66
CA LYS A 196 -5.60 -26.95 -16.59
C LYS A 196 -6.04 -27.33 -15.18
N GLU A 197 -5.18 -27.09 -14.19
CA GLU A 197 -5.40 -27.43 -12.79
C GLU A 197 -6.69 -26.77 -12.26
N LYS A 198 -6.90 -25.50 -12.61
CA LYS A 198 -8.07 -24.73 -12.19
C LYS A 198 -9.32 -24.97 -13.04
N GLY A 199 -9.23 -25.84 -14.05
CA GLY A 199 -10.38 -26.27 -14.85
C GLY A 199 -10.91 -25.21 -15.82
N VAL A 200 -10.07 -24.26 -16.27
CA VAL A 200 -10.49 -23.18 -17.17
C VAL A 200 -10.97 -23.75 -18.52
N LYS A 201 -12.13 -23.28 -18.99
CA LYS A 201 -12.78 -23.68 -20.24
C LYS A 201 -12.88 -22.56 -21.26
N GLN A 202 -12.89 -21.31 -20.81
CA GLN A 202 -12.92 -20.15 -21.67
C GLN A 202 -11.97 -19.06 -21.19
N VAL A 203 -11.22 -18.49 -22.12
CA VAL A 203 -10.31 -17.37 -21.88
C VAL A 203 -10.78 -16.13 -22.63
N PHE A 204 -10.89 -15.00 -21.94
CA PHE A 204 -10.96 -13.68 -22.56
C PHE A 204 -9.55 -13.11 -22.69
N ILE A 205 -9.11 -12.82 -23.91
CA ILE A 205 -7.80 -12.23 -24.15
C ILE A 205 -7.98 -10.73 -24.32
N ALA A 206 -7.58 -9.94 -23.34
CA ALA A 206 -7.62 -8.49 -23.41
C ALA A 206 -6.35 -7.98 -24.13
N GLY A 207 -6.54 -7.39 -25.30
CA GLY A 207 -5.48 -6.83 -26.13
C GLY A 207 -5.29 -7.49 -27.50
N GLY A 208 -4.57 -6.77 -28.36
CA GLY A 208 -4.33 -7.14 -29.75
C GLY A 208 -3.29 -8.26 -29.94
N THR A 209 -3.14 -8.71 -31.19
CA THR A 209 -2.20 -9.78 -31.56
C THR A 209 -0.72 -9.38 -31.46
N GLY A 210 -0.42 -8.09 -31.41
CA GLY A 210 0.94 -7.57 -31.26
C GLY A 210 1.55 -7.81 -29.87
N ILE A 211 0.73 -8.04 -28.84
CA ILE A 211 1.17 -8.28 -27.45
C ILE A 211 0.84 -9.69 -26.94
N ILE A 212 -0.20 -10.33 -27.51
CA ILE A 212 -0.52 -11.74 -27.28
C ILE A 212 -0.79 -12.38 -28.65
N PRO A 213 0.13 -13.20 -29.19
CA PRO A 213 0.09 -13.62 -30.58
C PRO A 213 -1.08 -14.57 -30.88
N SER A 214 -1.55 -14.63 -32.13
CA SER A 214 -2.63 -15.56 -32.53
C SER A 214 -2.28 -17.04 -32.34
N SER A 215 -0.98 -17.38 -32.31
CA SER A 215 -0.51 -18.72 -31.94
C SER A 215 -0.91 -19.11 -30.52
N PHE A 216 -1.05 -18.15 -29.60
CA PHE A 216 -1.53 -18.38 -28.23
C PHE A 216 -2.97 -18.93 -28.23
N GLU A 217 -3.86 -18.37 -29.04
CA GLU A 217 -5.25 -18.84 -29.21
C GLU A 217 -5.30 -20.25 -29.83
N GLY A 218 -4.44 -20.50 -30.82
CA GLY A 218 -4.31 -21.83 -31.42
C GLY A 218 -3.87 -22.89 -30.42
N ASP A 219 -2.99 -22.53 -29.49
CA ASP A 219 -2.53 -23.44 -28.44
C ASP A 219 -3.59 -23.63 -27.33
N LEU A 220 -4.36 -22.59 -26.96
CA LEU A 220 -5.54 -22.73 -26.08
C LEU A 220 -6.55 -23.73 -26.66
N LYS A 221 -6.87 -23.61 -27.96
CA LYS A 221 -7.81 -24.52 -28.64
C LYS A 221 -7.35 -25.98 -28.57
N LYS A 222 -6.05 -26.25 -28.73
CA LYS A 222 -5.48 -27.61 -28.59
C LYS A 222 -5.60 -28.16 -27.17
N LEU A 223 -5.65 -27.29 -26.16
CA LEU A 223 -5.91 -27.67 -24.77
C LEU A 223 -7.42 -27.86 -24.47
N GLY A 224 -8.30 -27.68 -25.45
CA GLY A 224 -9.75 -27.73 -25.25
C GLY A 224 -10.30 -26.47 -24.55
N ILE A 225 -9.53 -25.37 -24.55
CA ILE A 225 -9.93 -24.09 -23.96
C ILE A 225 -10.37 -23.16 -25.09
N SER A 226 -11.62 -22.70 -25.03
CA SER A 226 -12.13 -21.69 -25.96
C SER A 226 -11.52 -20.32 -25.66
N SER A 227 -11.40 -19.45 -26.66
CA SER A 227 -10.88 -18.10 -26.45
C SER A 227 -11.69 -17.06 -27.19
N LYS A 228 -11.79 -15.88 -26.58
CA LYS A 228 -12.40 -14.68 -27.18
C LYS A 228 -11.47 -13.50 -26.97
N ARG A 229 -10.95 -12.97 -28.07
CA ARG A 229 -10.09 -11.78 -28.04
C ARG A 229 -10.93 -10.50 -27.98
N LEU A 230 -10.55 -9.63 -27.07
CA LEU A 230 -11.11 -8.30 -26.82
C LEU A 230 -9.97 -7.29 -27.01
N GLY A 231 -9.62 -6.99 -28.26
CA GLY A 231 -8.53 -6.09 -28.59
C GLY A 231 -8.89 -5.20 -29.77
N GLY A 232 -8.51 -3.93 -29.68
CA GLY A 232 -8.67 -2.94 -30.76
C GLY A 232 -7.35 -2.54 -31.40
N LYS A 233 -7.37 -1.52 -32.27
CA LYS A 233 -6.15 -0.95 -32.86
C LYS A 233 -5.27 -0.24 -31.84
N ASP A 234 -5.88 0.25 -30.76
CA ASP A 234 -5.23 0.92 -29.65
C ASP A 234 -5.93 0.62 -28.32
N ARG A 235 -5.36 1.13 -27.24
CA ARG A 235 -5.87 0.97 -25.87
C ARG A 235 -7.30 1.47 -25.67
N TYR A 236 -7.72 2.47 -26.45
CA TYR A 236 -9.05 3.07 -26.33
C TYR A 236 -10.09 2.15 -26.98
N GLU A 237 -9.81 1.66 -28.18
CA GLU A 237 -10.64 0.64 -28.83
C GLU A 237 -10.68 -0.68 -28.03
N THR A 238 -9.57 -1.11 -27.41
CA THR A 238 -9.57 -2.27 -26.49
C THR A 238 -10.50 -2.03 -25.29
N SER A 239 -10.45 -0.85 -24.65
CA SER A 239 -11.34 -0.53 -23.53
C SER A 239 -12.83 -0.63 -23.93
N VAL A 240 -13.17 -0.19 -25.14
CA VAL A 240 -14.53 -0.31 -25.71
C VAL A 240 -14.90 -1.76 -26.01
N ALA A 241 -13.98 -2.56 -26.54
CA ALA A 241 -14.22 -3.98 -26.79
C ALA A 241 -14.55 -4.75 -25.50
N ILE A 242 -13.81 -4.47 -24.42
CA ILE A 242 -14.06 -5.03 -23.09
C ILE A 242 -15.39 -4.52 -22.53
N ALA A 243 -15.69 -3.23 -22.66
CA ALA A 243 -16.96 -2.65 -22.19
C ALA A 243 -18.19 -3.22 -22.92
N LYS A 244 -18.06 -3.54 -24.22
CA LYS A 244 -19.09 -4.25 -24.99
C LYS A 244 -19.31 -5.66 -24.45
N GLU A 245 -18.23 -6.40 -24.15
CA GLU A 245 -18.35 -7.74 -23.57
C GLU A 245 -18.94 -7.74 -22.15
N LEU A 246 -18.58 -6.73 -21.35
CA LEU A 246 -19.18 -6.49 -20.05
C LEU A 246 -20.70 -6.33 -20.19
N SER A 247 -21.16 -5.64 -21.25
CA SER A 247 -22.59 -5.39 -21.51
C SER A 247 -23.29 -4.82 -20.28
N SER A 248 -22.65 -3.86 -19.60
CA SER A 248 -23.19 -3.25 -18.39
C SER A 248 -24.47 -2.48 -18.69
N ASN A 249 -25.44 -2.56 -17.77
CA ASN A 249 -26.72 -1.89 -17.84
C ASN A 249 -26.92 -0.88 -16.69
N THR A 250 -25.87 -0.53 -15.94
CA THR A 250 -25.98 0.38 -14.80
C THR A 250 -26.18 1.84 -15.20
N GLY A 251 -25.83 2.19 -16.45
CA GLY A 251 -25.76 3.57 -16.92
C GLY A 251 -24.55 4.34 -16.39
N GLU A 252 -23.68 3.70 -15.62
CA GLU A 252 -22.47 4.28 -15.05
C GLU A 252 -21.22 3.78 -15.79
N ILE A 253 -20.28 4.68 -16.01
CA ILE A 253 -18.92 4.35 -16.45
C ILE A 253 -17.89 5.06 -15.58
N SER A 254 -16.68 4.51 -15.56
CA SER A 254 -15.48 5.24 -15.16
C SER A 254 -14.64 5.57 -16.39
N LEU A 255 -14.10 6.78 -16.42
CA LEU A 255 -13.20 7.26 -17.46
C LEU A 255 -11.84 7.55 -16.82
N ALA A 256 -10.83 6.78 -17.23
CA ALA A 256 -9.46 6.92 -16.75
C ALA A 256 -8.51 7.29 -17.91
N SER A 257 -7.33 7.79 -17.57
CA SER A 257 -6.34 8.12 -18.59
C SER A 257 -5.74 6.87 -19.20
N GLY A 258 -5.68 6.82 -20.52
CA GLY A 258 -4.91 5.81 -21.21
C GLY A 258 -3.40 6.02 -21.09
N LEU A 259 -2.92 7.14 -20.53
CA LEU A 259 -1.49 7.52 -20.52
C LEU A 259 -0.81 7.25 -19.17
N GLY A 260 -1.55 6.77 -18.17
CA GLY A 260 -1.03 6.40 -16.86
C GLY A 260 -1.93 5.36 -16.19
N PHE A 261 -1.36 4.52 -15.33
CA PHE A 261 -2.07 3.35 -14.82
C PHE A 261 -2.76 3.56 -13.46
N ALA A 262 -2.21 4.43 -12.61
CA ALA A 262 -2.60 4.47 -11.19
C ALA A 262 -4.04 4.93 -10.96
N ASP A 263 -4.53 5.87 -11.77
CA ASP A 263 -5.92 6.32 -11.72
C ASP A 263 -6.88 5.20 -12.14
N GLY A 264 -6.54 4.45 -13.21
CA GLY A 264 -7.31 3.28 -13.63
C GLY A 264 -7.35 2.18 -12.57
N LEU A 265 -6.20 1.85 -11.96
CA LEU A 265 -6.12 0.88 -10.88
C LEU A 265 -6.92 1.29 -9.65
N SER A 266 -6.98 2.60 -9.36
CA SER A 266 -7.70 3.11 -8.19
C SER A 266 -9.21 2.84 -8.23
N ILE A 267 -9.79 2.73 -9.41
CA ILE A 267 -11.22 2.43 -9.58
C ILE A 267 -11.51 0.96 -9.90
N SER A 268 -10.49 0.16 -10.24
CA SER A 268 -10.68 -1.19 -10.81
C SER A 268 -11.57 -2.11 -9.97
N SER A 269 -11.34 -2.22 -8.66
CA SER A 269 -12.14 -3.14 -7.82
C SER A 269 -13.58 -2.65 -7.60
N ILE A 270 -13.78 -1.34 -7.50
CA ILE A 270 -15.11 -0.70 -7.44
C ILE A 270 -15.86 -0.91 -8.76
N ALA A 271 -15.17 -0.73 -9.89
CA ALA A 271 -15.75 -0.95 -11.20
C ALA A 271 -16.17 -2.42 -11.38
N GLY A 272 -15.37 -3.35 -10.86
CA GLY A 272 -15.73 -4.76 -10.67
C GLY A 272 -17.02 -4.95 -9.87
N LYS A 273 -17.06 -4.42 -8.65
CA LYS A 273 -18.20 -4.53 -7.74
C LYS A 273 -19.50 -3.95 -8.33
N ARG A 274 -19.42 -2.80 -8.99
CA ARG A 274 -20.57 -2.10 -9.55
C ARG A 274 -20.95 -2.56 -10.95
N ASN A 275 -20.27 -3.56 -11.52
CA ASN A 275 -20.42 -3.94 -12.93
C ASN A 275 -20.29 -2.70 -13.86
N MET A 276 -19.39 -1.79 -13.54
CA MET A 276 -19.21 -0.51 -14.22
C MET A 276 -18.05 -0.63 -15.22
N ALA A 277 -18.26 -0.18 -16.46
CA ALA A 277 -17.19 -0.21 -17.45
C ALA A 277 -16.08 0.79 -17.10
N VAL A 278 -14.83 0.38 -17.30
CA VAL A 278 -13.67 1.30 -17.31
C VAL A 278 -13.33 1.58 -18.77
N LEU A 279 -13.44 2.85 -19.16
CA LEU A 279 -13.05 3.34 -20.49
C LEU A 279 -11.80 4.20 -20.37
N LEU A 280 -10.99 4.21 -21.42
CA LEU A 280 -9.75 5.01 -21.47
C LEU A 280 -9.91 6.24 -22.34
N THR A 281 -9.23 7.33 -21.99
CA THR A 281 -9.17 8.55 -22.80
C THR A 281 -7.75 9.12 -22.90
N GLY A 282 -7.50 9.91 -23.94
CA GLY A 282 -6.37 10.83 -23.93
C GLY A 282 -6.63 12.02 -23.02
N LYS A 283 -5.58 12.79 -22.71
CA LYS A 283 -5.65 13.96 -21.81
C LYS A 283 -6.64 15.03 -22.29
N ASP A 284 -6.49 15.45 -23.54
CA ASP A 284 -7.19 16.63 -24.08
C ASP A 284 -8.30 16.29 -25.08
N LYS A 285 -8.43 15.01 -25.45
CA LYS A 285 -9.37 14.56 -26.47
C LYS A 285 -9.94 13.19 -26.13
N LEU A 286 -11.27 13.11 -26.14
CA LEU A 286 -12.01 11.85 -26.05
C LEU A 286 -11.87 11.11 -27.40
N PRO A 287 -11.33 9.88 -27.42
CA PRO A 287 -11.21 9.09 -28.64
C PRO A 287 -12.59 8.83 -29.28
N LYS A 288 -12.66 8.81 -30.61
CA LYS A 288 -13.92 8.63 -31.33
C LYS A 288 -14.62 7.31 -30.95
N SER A 289 -13.87 6.22 -30.83
CA SER A 289 -14.39 4.91 -30.43
C SER A 289 -15.11 4.94 -29.08
N VAL A 290 -14.55 5.70 -28.12
CA VAL A 290 -15.09 5.87 -26.77
C VAL A 290 -16.32 6.78 -26.79
N ALA A 291 -16.24 7.91 -27.51
CA ALA A 291 -17.37 8.82 -27.67
C ALA A 291 -18.58 8.12 -28.34
N ASP A 292 -18.33 7.33 -29.40
CA ASP A 292 -19.36 6.57 -30.10
C ASP A 292 -19.97 5.49 -29.20
N TYR A 293 -19.16 4.81 -28.35
CA TYR A 293 -19.68 3.86 -27.37
C TYR A 293 -20.59 4.52 -26.34
N ILE A 294 -20.17 5.65 -25.76
CA ILE A 294 -20.94 6.41 -24.76
C ILE A 294 -22.26 6.88 -25.37
N LYS A 295 -22.24 7.43 -26.60
CA LYS A 295 -23.45 7.92 -27.28
C LYS A 295 -24.46 6.81 -27.58
N ASN A 296 -23.99 5.62 -27.94
CA ASN A 296 -24.83 4.49 -28.32
C ASN A 296 -25.22 3.61 -27.12
N SER A 297 -24.79 3.97 -25.91
CA SER A 297 -25.13 3.28 -24.67
C SER A 297 -25.96 4.22 -23.79
N ASN A 298 -26.82 3.67 -22.92
CA ASN A 298 -27.65 4.46 -22.00
C ASN A 298 -26.84 4.99 -20.80
N ILE A 299 -25.73 5.68 -21.05
CA ILE A 299 -24.85 6.22 -20.00
C ILE A 299 -25.43 7.54 -19.48
N ASN A 300 -25.67 7.60 -18.17
CA ASN A 300 -26.21 8.77 -17.47
C ASN A 300 -25.28 9.31 -16.37
N LYS A 301 -24.14 8.65 -16.11
CA LYS A 301 -23.14 9.04 -15.13
C LYS A 301 -21.74 8.64 -15.58
N THR A 302 -20.79 9.58 -15.48
CA THR A 302 -19.38 9.33 -15.76
C THR A 302 -18.52 9.73 -14.58
N TYR A 303 -17.79 8.79 -13.98
CA TYR A 303 -16.76 9.08 -12.99
C TYR A 303 -15.41 9.28 -13.68
N ILE A 304 -14.87 10.50 -13.63
CA ILE A 304 -13.57 10.83 -14.21
C ILE A 304 -12.51 10.62 -13.14
N ILE A 305 -11.61 9.66 -13.34
CA ILE A 305 -10.60 9.33 -12.34
C ILE A 305 -9.29 10.04 -12.69
N GLY A 306 -8.87 10.93 -11.80
CA GLY A 306 -7.71 11.81 -11.97
C GLY A 306 -8.06 13.29 -12.13
N GLN A 307 -7.08 14.14 -11.84
CA GLN A 307 -7.21 15.60 -11.92
C GLN A 307 -7.10 16.13 -13.37
N THR A 308 -7.36 17.42 -13.55
CA THR A 308 -7.34 18.12 -14.84
C THR A 308 -6.00 18.03 -15.59
N GLY A 309 -4.90 17.86 -14.85
CA GLY A 309 -3.57 17.64 -15.42
C GLY A 309 -3.44 16.33 -16.22
N VAL A 310 -4.28 15.34 -15.91
CA VAL A 310 -4.28 14.00 -16.53
C VAL A 310 -5.47 13.83 -17.49
N ILE A 311 -6.66 14.35 -17.14
CA ILE A 311 -7.85 14.39 -18.00
C ILE A 311 -8.47 15.79 -17.94
N SER A 312 -8.32 16.56 -19.01
CA SER A 312 -8.74 17.96 -19.10
C SER A 312 -10.26 18.14 -18.96
N ASP A 313 -10.69 19.38 -18.72
CA ASP A 313 -12.12 19.73 -18.69
C ASP A 313 -12.78 19.66 -20.06
N ASN A 314 -12.01 19.70 -21.15
CA ASN A 314 -12.54 19.47 -22.50
C ASN A 314 -13.11 18.04 -22.63
N VAL A 315 -12.38 17.06 -22.10
CA VAL A 315 -12.87 15.66 -22.06
C VAL A 315 -14.05 15.53 -21.10
N SER A 316 -13.97 16.19 -19.93
CA SER A 316 -15.06 16.17 -18.94
C SER A 316 -16.39 16.67 -19.51
N LYS A 317 -16.37 17.78 -20.26
CA LYS A 317 -17.56 18.34 -20.91
C LYS A 317 -18.13 17.46 -22.04
N ALA A 318 -17.36 16.51 -22.55
CA ALA A 318 -17.75 15.65 -23.66
C ALA A 318 -18.47 14.36 -23.22
N VAL A 319 -18.63 14.12 -21.92
CA VAL A 319 -19.24 12.92 -21.35
C VAL A 319 -20.47 13.25 -20.49
N PRO A 320 -21.44 12.34 -20.36
CA PRO A 320 -22.66 12.60 -19.60
C PRO A 320 -22.41 12.67 -18.10
N ASN A 321 -22.92 13.71 -17.45
CA ASN A 321 -22.93 13.91 -15.99
C ASN A 321 -21.58 13.56 -15.33
N PRO A 322 -20.49 14.29 -15.69
CA PRO A 322 -19.17 14.01 -15.18
C PRO A 322 -19.06 14.31 -13.68
N GLU A 323 -18.47 13.40 -12.93
CA GLU A 323 -18.01 13.62 -11.55
C GLU A 323 -16.53 13.26 -11.45
N ARG A 324 -15.70 14.23 -11.09
CA ARG A 324 -14.25 14.06 -11.02
C ARG A 324 -13.80 13.56 -9.66
N LEU A 325 -13.00 12.50 -9.65
CA LEU A 325 -12.39 11.89 -8.48
C LEU A 325 -10.86 11.90 -8.67
N GLY A 326 -10.19 12.91 -8.13
CA GLY A 326 -8.74 13.08 -8.29
C GLY A 326 -8.09 13.75 -7.09
N GLY A 327 -6.90 13.29 -6.72
CA GLY A 327 -6.06 13.87 -5.67
C GLY A 327 -4.81 14.56 -6.21
N ALA A 328 -3.98 15.10 -5.31
CA ALA A 328 -2.74 15.77 -5.68
C ALA A 328 -1.69 14.80 -6.28
N ASN A 329 -1.75 13.53 -5.89
CA ASN A 329 -0.94 12.45 -6.43
C ASN A 329 -1.78 11.16 -6.53
N ARG A 330 -1.16 10.06 -7.00
CA ARG A 330 -1.83 8.77 -7.21
C ARG A 330 -2.41 8.14 -5.93
N PHE A 331 -1.78 8.36 -4.78
CA PHE A 331 -2.22 7.82 -3.49
C PHE A 331 -3.42 8.61 -2.98
N ASP A 332 -3.41 9.94 -3.20
CA ASP A 332 -4.54 10.79 -2.88
C ASP A 332 -5.74 10.53 -3.82
N THR A 333 -5.52 10.29 -5.12
CA THR A 333 -6.60 9.85 -6.03
C THR A 333 -7.19 8.53 -5.56
N ASN A 334 -6.35 7.57 -5.17
CA ASN A 334 -6.80 6.28 -4.64
C ASN A 334 -7.66 6.45 -3.38
N LYS A 335 -7.28 7.32 -2.45
CA LYS A 335 -8.09 7.67 -1.27
C LYS A 335 -9.40 8.38 -1.64
N VAL A 336 -9.40 9.32 -2.60
CA VAL A 336 -10.64 10.00 -3.04
C VAL A 336 -11.64 9.00 -3.61
N VAL A 337 -11.17 8.02 -4.40
CA VAL A 337 -12.02 6.93 -4.89
C VAL A 337 -12.53 6.06 -3.75
N PHE A 338 -11.66 5.69 -2.81
CA PHE A 338 -12.06 4.94 -1.61
C PHE A 338 -13.18 5.66 -0.83
N ASP A 339 -12.99 6.95 -0.51
CA ASP A 339 -13.95 7.73 0.27
C ASP A 339 -15.30 7.86 -0.44
N LYS A 340 -15.27 8.06 -1.77
CA LYS A 340 -16.50 8.17 -2.59
C LYS A 340 -17.35 6.91 -2.56
N PHE A 341 -16.71 5.75 -2.58
CA PHE A 341 -17.38 4.44 -2.68
C PHE A 341 -17.30 3.63 -1.39
N LYS A 342 -17.05 4.28 -0.24
CA LYS A 342 -16.86 3.59 1.05
C LYS A 342 -18.00 2.61 1.39
N THR A 343 -19.24 2.95 1.02
CA THR A 343 -20.41 2.09 1.26
C THR A 343 -20.46 0.83 0.40
N ASP A 344 -19.72 0.80 -0.71
CA ASP A 344 -19.62 -0.38 -1.59
C ASP A 344 -18.47 -1.31 -1.18
N ILE A 345 -17.60 -0.87 -0.26
CA ILE A 345 -16.37 -1.55 0.13
C ILE A 345 -16.62 -2.39 1.38
N ASN A 346 -16.42 -3.69 1.24
CA ASN A 346 -16.20 -4.58 2.37
C ASN A 346 -14.76 -4.38 2.88
N LEU A 347 -14.64 -3.80 4.07
CA LEU A 347 -13.35 -3.50 4.69
C LEU A 347 -12.75 -4.65 5.50
N GLU A 348 -13.45 -5.78 5.67
CA GLU A 348 -12.92 -6.92 6.43
C GLU A 348 -11.58 -7.40 5.87
N ASN A 349 -11.44 -7.39 4.54
CA ASN A 349 -10.17 -7.63 3.85
C ASN A 349 -9.76 -6.38 3.07
N LEU A 350 -8.57 -5.85 3.35
CA LEU A 350 -7.99 -4.73 2.61
C LEU A 350 -6.81 -5.22 1.77
N TYR A 351 -6.78 -4.87 0.49
CA TYR A 351 -5.65 -5.22 -0.39
C TYR A 351 -4.70 -4.03 -0.49
N ILE A 352 -3.40 -4.27 -0.40
CA ILE A 352 -2.36 -3.25 -0.61
C ILE A 352 -1.49 -3.70 -1.76
N ALA A 353 -1.29 -2.84 -2.76
CA ALA A 353 -0.41 -3.09 -3.88
C ALA A 353 0.50 -1.88 -4.14
N SER A 354 1.56 -2.05 -4.93
CA SER A 354 2.39 -0.92 -5.33
C SER A 354 1.57 0.08 -6.15
N GLY A 355 1.67 1.37 -5.81
CA GLY A 355 1.24 2.46 -6.68
C GLY A 355 2.28 2.84 -7.72
N LEU A 356 3.50 2.29 -7.64
CA LEU A 356 4.63 2.63 -8.52
C LEU A 356 4.83 1.62 -9.66
N ASP A 357 4.27 0.42 -9.53
CA ASP A 357 4.21 -0.61 -10.58
C ASP A 357 2.77 -1.18 -10.65
N PHE A 358 2.38 -1.71 -11.81
CA PHE A 358 0.98 -2.07 -12.11
C PHE A 358 0.60 -3.56 -12.02
N PRO A 359 1.47 -4.56 -12.34
CA PRO A 359 1.02 -5.93 -12.62
C PRO A 359 0.35 -6.64 -11.45
N ASP A 360 0.85 -6.42 -10.23
CA ASP A 360 0.38 -7.11 -9.04
C ASP A 360 -0.94 -6.50 -8.54
N ALA A 361 -1.07 -5.17 -8.62
CA ALA A 361 -2.32 -4.46 -8.35
C ALA A 361 -3.41 -4.86 -9.34
N LEU A 362 -3.05 -4.96 -10.62
CA LEU A 362 -3.94 -5.34 -11.71
C LEU A 362 -4.50 -6.75 -11.50
N SER A 363 -3.64 -7.76 -11.30
CA SER A 363 -4.10 -9.14 -11.07
C SER A 363 -4.91 -9.26 -9.77
N GLY A 364 -4.44 -8.64 -8.69
CA GLY A 364 -5.13 -8.63 -7.40
C GLY A 364 -6.45 -7.84 -7.38
N SER A 365 -6.67 -6.92 -8.31
CA SER A 365 -7.92 -6.15 -8.38
C SER A 365 -9.15 -7.02 -8.67
N ALA A 366 -9.00 -8.11 -9.42
CA ALA A 366 -10.07 -9.08 -9.66
C ALA A 366 -10.42 -9.84 -8.36
N LEU A 367 -9.40 -10.21 -7.57
CA LEU A 367 -9.59 -10.83 -6.27
C LEU A 367 -10.28 -9.87 -5.29
N ALA A 368 -9.85 -8.60 -5.24
CA ALA A 368 -10.51 -7.58 -4.44
C ALA A 368 -11.97 -7.37 -4.88
N ALA A 369 -12.24 -7.25 -6.19
CA ALA A 369 -13.59 -7.09 -6.71
C ALA A 369 -14.51 -8.27 -6.32
N LYS A 370 -13.99 -9.50 -6.37
CA LYS A 370 -14.74 -10.72 -5.97
C LYS A 370 -15.27 -10.62 -4.54
N GLY A 371 -14.47 -10.10 -3.61
CA GLY A 371 -14.85 -9.91 -2.20
C GLY A 371 -15.53 -8.59 -1.89
N SER A 372 -15.83 -7.76 -2.91
CA SER A 372 -16.27 -6.36 -2.73
C SER A 372 -15.26 -5.51 -1.95
N ASN A 373 -13.98 -5.87 -1.98
CA ASN A 373 -12.90 -5.21 -1.26
C ASN A 373 -12.24 -4.11 -2.12
N PHE A 374 -11.31 -3.38 -1.50
CA PHE A 374 -10.59 -2.29 -2.15
C PHE A 374 -9.08 -2.56 -2.24
N VAL A 375 -8.47 -2.11 -3.33
CA VAL A 375 -7.01 -2.10 -3.51
C VAL A 375 -6.47 -0.71 -3.19
N VAL A 376 -5.80 -0.60 -2.06
CA VAL A 376 -5.04 0.57 -1.65
C VAL A 376 -3.69 0.58 -2.37
N LEU A 377 -3.38 1.66 -3.06
CA LEU A 377 -2.08 1.85 -3.70
C LEU A 377 -1.09 2.40 -2.68
N SER A 378 0.06 1.74 -2.51
CA SER A 378 1.13 2.11 -1.58
C SER A 378 2.42 2.44 -2.27
N ASN A 379 3.20 3.34 -1.66
CA ASN A 379 4.57 3.60 -2.05
C ASN A 379 5.49 2.45 -1.57
N LEU A 380 6.74 2.41 -2.07
CA LEU A 380 7.70 1.35 -1.79
C LEU A 380 8.17 1.37 -0.32
N ASP A 381 8.71 2.50 0.13
CA ASP A 381 9.37 2.69 1.44
C ASP A 381 8.83 3.89 2.25
N VAL A 382 7.85 4.61 1.67
CA VAL A 382 7.15 5.75 2.27
C VAL A 382 5.74 5.35 2.65
N ALA A 383 5.37 5.62 3.90
CA ALA A 383 3.99 5.50 4.35
C ALA A 383 3.29 6.86 4.15
N GLU A 384 2.65 7.01 2.99
CA GLU A 384 1.95 8.23 2.59
C GLU A 384 0.86 8.61 3.60
N ASN A 385 0.70 9.90 3.88
CA ASN A 385 -0.26 10.37 4.89
C ASN A 385 -1.70 9.99 4.54
N SER A 386 -2.09 10.07 3.27
CA SER A 386 -3.42 9.66 2.82
C SER A 386 -3.70 8.17 3.09
N ILE A 387 -2.69 7.31 2.95
CA ILE A 387 -2.82 5.88 3.24
C ILE A 387 -2.86 5.63 4.75
N LYS A 388 -2.00 6.32 5.53
CA LYS A 388 -2.02 6.25 7.00
C LYS A 388 -3.39 6.63 7.55
N GLU A 389 -3.97 7.72 7.05
CA GLU A 389 -5.29 8.19 7.46
C GLU A 389 -6.38 7.19 7.06
N LEU A 390 -6.34 6.67 5.83
CA LEU A 390 -7.29 5.64 5.39
C LEU A 390 -7.26 4.43 6.33
N ILE A 391 -6.09 3.87 6.62
CA ILE A 391 -5.98 2.70 7.48
C ILE A 391 -6.37 3.03 8.92
N LYS A 392 -5.89 4.16 9.46
CA LYS A 392 -6.19 4.59 10.85
C LYS A 392 -7.68 4.80 11.06
N ASN A 393 -8.34 5.50 10.16
CA ASN A 393 -9.76 5.85 10.29
C ASN A 393 -10.70 4.65 10.11
N ASN A 394 -10.23 3.58 9.49
CA ASN A 394 -11.01 2.38 9.20
C ASN A 394 -10.53 1.13 9.98
N LYS A 395 -9.61 1.32 10.94
CA LYS A 395 -8.93 0.23 11.64
C LYS A 395 -9.87 -0.78 12.30
N ALA A 396 -11.01 -0.33 12.82
CA ALA A 396 -11.99 -1.19 13.48
C ALA A 396 -12.69 -2.16 12.51
N GLU A 397 -12.77 -1.80 11.22
CA GLU A 397 -13.45 -2.59 10.18
C GLU A 397 -12.48 -3.57 9.49
N ILE A 398 -11.18 -3.27 9.52
CA ILE A 398 -10.15 -4.09 8.87
C ILE A 398 -9.78 -5.30 9.74
N ARG A 399 -10.05 -6.50 9.24
CA ARG A 399 -9.68 -7.77 9.91
C ARG A 399 -8.35 -8.31 9.40
N SER A 400 -8.16 -8.29 8.09
CA SER A 400 -6.97 -8.83 7.42
C SER A 400 -6.49 -7.88 6.33
N VAL A 401 -5.18 -7.83 6.13
CA VAL A 401 -4.57 -7.15 4.98
C VAL A 401 -3.94 -8.18 4.05
N TYR A 402 -4.13 -8.02 2.75
CA TYR A 402 -3.45 -8.80 1.73
C TYR A 402 -2.49 -7.90 0.95
N VAL A 403 -1.21 -8.26 0.93
CA VAL A 403 -0.19 -7.47 0.23
C VAL A 403 0.09 -8.14 -1.11
N LEU A 404 -0.20 -7.45 -2.20
CA LEU A 404 -0.04 -7.92 -3.57
C LEU A 404 1.36 -7.57 -4.06
N GLY A 405 2.17 -8.60 -4.29
CA GLY A 405 3.54 -8.46 -4.77
C GLY A 405 4.62 -8.57 -3.69
N GLY A 406 5.86 -8.64 -4.14
CA GLY A 406 7.02 -8.91 -3.28
C GLY A 406 7.48 -7.73 -2.42
N ASN A 407 8.38 -8.01 -1.47
CA ASN A 407 8.98 -7.00 -0.58
C ASN A 407 9.79 -5.93 -1.36
N SER A 408 10.18 -6.20 -2.61
CA SER A 408 10.89 -5.27 -3.49
C SER A 408 10.02 -4.15 -4.06
N ILE A 409 8.69 -4.27 -4.02
CA ILE A 409 7.75 -3.26 -4.56
C ILE A 409 6.82 -2.67 -3.49
N VAL A 410 6.61 -3.38 -2.37
CA VAL A 410 5.96 -2.88 -1.14
C VAL A 410 6.71 -3.47 0.05
N LYS A 411 7.55 -2.67 0.72
CA LYS A 411 8.39 -3.15 1.82
C LYS A 411 7.58 -3.43 3.09
N ASP A 412 7.97 -4.45 3.85
CA ASP A 412 7.42 -4.72 5.19
C ASP A 412 7.60 -3.52 6.13
N LEU A 413 8.70 -2.78 6.00
CA LEU A 413 8.91 -1.54 6.74
C LEU A 413 7.81 -0.50 6.46
N THR A 414 7.31 -0.43 5.23
CA THR A 414 6.19 0.47 4.88
C THR A 414 4.90 0.01 5.53
N LEU A 415 4.63 -1.30 5.53
CA LEU A 415 3.48 -1.88 6.22
C LEU A 415 3.52 -1.59 7.73
N ASN A 416 4.69 -1.76 8.36
CA ASN A 416 4.89 -1.44 9.77
C ASN A 416 4.60 0.03 10.07
N LYS A 417 5.06 0.95 9.22
CA LYS A 417 4.78 2.40 9.33
C LYS A 417 3.29 2.73 9.10
N LEU A 418 2.51 1.83 8.49
CA LEU A 418 1.05 1.92 8.33
C LEU A 418 0.28 1.23 9.48
N GLY A 419 0.97 0.63 10.45
CA GLY A 419 0.35 -0.10 11.55
C GLY A 419 -0.10 -1.52 11.20
N ILE A 420 0.50 -2.12 10.17
CA ILE A 420 0.22 -3.46 9.65
C ILE A 420 1.45 -4.34 9.93
N LYS A 421 1.22 -5.58 10.38
CA LYS A 421 2.29 -6.55 10.71
C LYS A 421 2.36 -7.69 9.72
#